data_AF-Q4RBD4-F1
#
_entry.id   AF-Q4RBD4-F1
#
_cell.length_a   1.000
_cell.length_b   1.000
_cell.length_c   1.000
_cell.angle_alpha   90.00
_cell.angle_beta   90.00
_cell.angle_gamma   90.00
#
_symmetry.space_group_name_H-M   'P 1'
#
loop_
_entity.id
_entity.type
_entity.pdbx_description
1 polymer ?
#
loop_
_entity_poly.entity_id
_entity_poly.type
_entity_poly.pdbx_seq_one_letter_code
_entity_poly.pdbx_strand_id
1 'polypeptide(L)' 'MNTAGGNYPMASLYVGDLHPDITEAMLYEKFSPAGPLSS' A
#
# COMPACT_ATOMS: atom_id res chain seq x y z
N MET A 1 16.09 -23.95 9.93
CA MET A 1 14.78 -23.51 9.40
C MET A 1 14.57 -22.08 9.88
N ASN A 2 14.81 -21.09 9.03
CA ASN A 2 14.65 -19.68 9.39
C ASN A 2 13.16 -19.33 9.25
N THR A 3 12.55 -18.97 10.37
CA THR A 3 11.16 -18.53 10.49
C THR A 3 10.98 -17.19 9.78
N ALA A 4 10.72 -17.21 8.47
CA ALA A 4 10.12 -16.08 7.76
C ALA A 4 8.61 -16.03 8.07
N GLY A 5 8.27 -15.95 9.37
CA GLY A 5 6.93 -15.64 9.85
C GLY A 5 6.72 -14.14 9.72
N GLY A 6 5.70 -13.76 8.95
CA GLY A 6 5.44 -12.40 8.53
C GLY A 6 5.34 -11.39 9.67
N ASN A 7 6.17 -10.37 9.58
CA ASN A 7 5.92 -9.10 10.23
C ASN A 7 6.51 -8.01 9.34
N TYR A 8 5.86 -7.77 8.19
CA TYR A 8 6.06 -6.52 7.48
C TYR A 8 5.70 -5.42 8.49
N PRO A 9 6.62 -4.50 8.85
CA PRO A 9 6.26 -3.40 9.72
C PRO A 9 5.06 -2.70 9.08
N MET A 10 4.01 -2.44 9.88
CA MET A 10 2.86 -1.65 9.43
C MET A 10 3.39 -0.33 8.89
N ALA A 11 3.43 -0.21 7.56
CA ALA A 11 3.97 0.93 6.86
C ALA A 11 2.79 1.75 6.34
N SER A 12 2.61 2.94 6.90
CA SER A 12 1.64 3.90 6.41
C SER A 12 2.33 4.88 5.48
N LEU A 13 1.77 5.08 4.29
CA LEU A 13 2.27 6.05 3.31
C LEU A 13 1.29 7.22 3.20
N TYR A 14 1.81 8.44 3.32
CA TYR A 14 1.05 9.63 2.96
C TYR A 14 1.25 9.93 1.47
N VAL A 15 0.17 9.90 0.71
CA VAL A 15 0.18 10.22 -0.73
C VAL A 15 -0.61 11.51 -0.93
N GLY A 16 0.10 12.60 -1.18
CA GLY A 16 -0.46 13.93 -1.44
C GLY A 16 -0.30 14.36 -2.89
N ASP A 17 -0.65 15.62 -3.16
CA ASP A 17 -0.60 16.24 -4.50
C ASP A 17 -1.30 15.41 -5.59
N LEU A 18 -2.40 14.78 -5.19
CA LEU A 18 -3.23 13.98 -6.07
C LEU A 18 -4.14 14.87 -6.91
N HIS A 19 -4.35 14.47 -8.16
CA HIS A 19 -5.36 15.10 -9.00
C HIS A 19 -6.76 14.94 -8.36
N PRO A 20 -7.67 15.92 -8.46
CA PRO A 20 -9.00 15.86 -7.83
C PRO A 20 -9.84 14.63 -8.21
N ASP A 21 -9.59 14.06 -9.39
CA ASP A 21 -10.30 12.89 -9.90
C ASP A 21 -9.70 11.55 -9.44
N ILE A 22 -8.61 11.56 -8.66
CA ILE A 22 -8.02 10.33 -8.13
C ILE A 22 -8.94 9.71 -7.07
N THR A 23 -9.20 8.41 -7.22
CA THR A 23 -9.99 7.62 -6.28
C THR A 23 -9.13 6.61 -5.52
N GLU A 24 -9.64 6.09 -4.40
CA GLU A 24 -8.97 5.05 -3.62
C GLU A 24 -8.69 3.79 -4.46
N ALA A 25 -9.61 3.41 -5.35
CA ALA A 25 -9.43 2.27 -6.24
C ALA A 25 -8.19 2.42 -7.14
N MET A 26 -7.96 3.63 -7.68
CA MET A 26 -6.78 3.92 -8.52
C MET A 26 -5.47 3.85 -7.71
N LEU A 27 -5.50 4.31 -6.45
CA LEU A 27 -4.35 4.17 -5.55
C LEU A 27 -4.09 2.68 -5.23
N TYR A 28 -5.14 1.92 -4.92
CA TYR A 28 -5.02 0.49 -4.64
C TYR A 28 -4.41 -0.26 -5.83
N GLU A 29 -4.94 -0.07 -7.04
CA GLU A 29 -4.39 -0.69 -8.24
C GLU A 29 -2.91 -0.32 -8.47
N LYS A 30 -2.54 0.94 -8.22
CA LYS A 30 -1.18 1.41 -8.43
C LYS A 30 -0.19 0.83 -7.42
N PHE A 31 -0.59 0.68 -6.17
CA PHE A 31 0.29 0.23 -5.08
C PHE A 31 0.22 -1.27 -4.79
N SER A 32 -0.79 -2.00 -5.28
CA SER A 32 -0.98 -3.44 -5.09
C SER A 32 0.24 -4.30 -5.50
N PRO A 33 0.97 -4.00 -6.60
CA PRO A 33 2.17 -4.75 -6.95
C PRO A 33 3.33 -4.61 -5.95
N ALA A 34 3.33 -3.56 -5.12
CA ALA A 34 4.35 -3.35 -4.10
C ALA A 34 4.12 -4.21 -2.84
N GLY A 35 2.91 -4.73 -2.66
CA GLY A 35 2.56 -5.61 -1.54
C GLY A 35 1.13 -5.45 -1.06
N PRO A 36 0.74 -6.17 0.01
CA PRO A 36 -0.57 -6.06 0.61
C PRO A 36 -0.82 -4.64 1.13
N LEU A 37 -1.92 -4.04 0.70
CA LEU A 37 -2.36 -2.73 1.17
C LEU A 37 -3.46 -2.93 2.21
N SER A 38 -3.44 -2.11 3.26
CA SER A 38 -4.55 -1.98 4.22
C SER A 38 -5.07 -0.54 4.14
N SER A 39 -6.39 -0.38 4.00
CA SER A 39 -7.12 0.90 4.06
C SER A 39 -7.22 1.37 5.50
#